data_AF-A0A7K2LZE4-F1
#
_entry.id   AF-A0A7K2LZE4-F1
#
_cell.length_a   1.000
_cell.length_b   1.000
_cell.length_c   1.000
_cell.angle_alpha   90.00
_cell.angle_beta   90.00
_cell.angle_gamma   90.00
#
_symmetry.space_group_name_H-M   'P 1'
#
loop_
_entity.id
_entity.type
_entity.pdbx_description
1 polymer ?
#
loop_
_entity_poly.entity_id
_entity_poly.type
_entity_poly.pdbx_seq_one_letter_code
_entity_poly.pdbx_strand_id
1 'polypeptide(L)'
;MDAERRPPHPLSDQTLALLAGGYAWLPQRMRESGEPVVTTRLMGKPVLAVRGPDAVRFFYDERNVRRHGAIPGPVQATLFGHGAVHTLDGTAHRARKTLFLPLLQADRVAGVVEQVAAAWD
;
A
#
# COMPACT_ATOMS: atom_id res chain seq x y z
N MET A 1 15.43 28.80 -5.12
CA MET A 1 15.19 27.46 -4.53
C MET A 1 13.69 27.27 -4.61
N ASP A 2 13.21 26.79 -5.77
CA ASP A 2 11.80 26.85 -6.17
C ASP A 2 10.99 25.76 -5.46
N ALA A 3 10.46 26.09 -4.29
CA ALA A 3 9.69 25.18 -3.45
C ALA A 3 8.22 24.99 -3.90
N GLU A 4 7.85 25.39 -5.12
CA GLU A 4 6.43 25.54 -5.50
C GLU A 4 5.98 24.81 -6.77
N ARG A 5 6.88 24.13 -7.49
CA ARG A 5 6.47 23.36 -8.68
C ARG A 5 5.89 22.00 -8.28
N ARG A 6 4.58 21.97 -8.04
CA ARG A 6 3.81 20.71 -8.04
C ARG A 6 3.90 20.11 -9.45
N PRO A 7 4.53 18.93 -9.64
CA PRO A 7 4.60 18.32 -10.96
C PRO A 7 3.17 18.13 -11.49
N PRO A 8 2.88 18.54 -12.74
CA PRO A 8 1.55 18.41 -13.29
C PRO A 8 1.13 16.94 -13.27
N HIS A 9 -0.12 16.69 -12.88
CA HIS A 9 -0.68 15.35 -12.96
C HIS A 9 -1.10 15.07 -14.41
N PRO A 10 -0.66 13.95 -15.02
CA PRO A 10 -1.11 13.59 -16.35
C PRO A 10 -2.65 13.51 -16.41
N LEU A 11 -3.23 14.00 -17.51
CA LEU A 11 -4.68 13.89 -17.75
C LEU A 11 -5.09 12.45 -18.10
N SER A 12 -4.17 11.67 -18.66
CA SER A 12 -4.39 10.27 -19.04
C SER A 12 -4.41 9.37 -17.81
N ASP A 13 -5.51 8.65 -17.63
CA ASP A 13 -5.64 7.63 -16.59
C ASP A 13 -4.89 6.35 -17.00
N GLN A 14 -4.07 5.82 -16.09
CA GLN A 14 -3.21 4.66 -16.34
C GLN A 14 -3.74 3.36 -15.73
N THR A 15 -5.00 3.32 -15.30
CA THR A 15 -5.58 2.12 -14.65
C THR A 15 -5.54 0.89 -15.56
N LEU A 16 -5.87 1.03 -16.85
CA LEU A 16 -5.79 -0.09 -17.79
C LEU A 16 -4.35 -0.56 -18.02
N ALA A 17 -3.40 0.37 -18.09
CA ALA A 17 -1.99 0.04 -18.21
C ALA A 17 -1.46 -0.67 -16.96
N LEU A 18 -1.91 -0.27 -15.76
CA LEU A 18 -1.63 -0.96 -14.50
C LEU A 18 -2.21 -2.38 -14.50
N LEU A 19 -3.47 -2.55 -14.91
CA LEU A 19 -4.12 -3.86 -14.96
C LEU A 19 -3.43 -4.82 -15.94
N ALA A 20 -3.02 -4.32 -17.12
CA ALA A 20 -2.32 -5.13 -18.12
C ALA A 20 -0.87 -5.45 -17.73
N GLY A 21 -0.16 -4.50 -17.12
CA GLY A 21 1.26 -4.65 -16.77
C GLY A 21 1.53 -5.21 -15.38
N GLY A 22 0.52 -5.28 -14.50
CA GLY A 22 0.62 -5.83 -13.15
C GLY A 22 1.81 -5.27 -12.35
N TYR A 23 2.56 -6.16 -11.70
CA TYR A 23 3.73 -5.80 -10.89
C TYR A 23 4.87 -5.14 -11.69
N ALA A 24 4.92 -5.33 -13.02
CA ALA A 24 5.97 -4.76 -13.87
C ALA A 24 5.71 -3.29 -14.26
N TRP A 25 4.45 -2.86 -14.26
CA TRP A 25 4.03 -1.54 -14.75
C TRP A 25 4.74 -0.40 -14.01
N LEU A 26 4.62 -0.33 -12.68
CA LEU A 26 5.17 0.80 -11.93
C LEU A 26 6.72 0.85 -11.99
N PRO A 27 7.45 -0.24 -11.75
CA PRO A 27 8.91 -0.24 -11.88
C PRO A 27 9.40 0.18 -13.25
N GLN A 28 8.72 -0.24 -14.33
CA GLN A 28 9.05 0.18 -15.69
C GLN A 28 8.89 1.70 -15.84
N ARG A 29 7.75 2.27 -15.43
CA ARG A 29 7.52 3.72 -15.52
C ARG A 29 8.54 4.53 -14.72
N MET A 30 8.91 4.05 -13.54
CA MET A 30 9.91 4.72 -12.71
C MET A 30 11.30 4.70 -13.37
N ARG A 31 11.67 3.60 -14.05
CA ARG A 31 12.91 3.56 -14.84
C ARG A 31 12.87 4.52 -16.03
N GLU A 32 11.77 4.55 -16.77
CA GLU A 32 11.59 5.45 -17.92
C GLU A 32 11.64 6.94 -17.52
N SER A 33 11.11 7.28 -16.35
CA SER A 33 11.14 8.66 -15.85
C SER A 33 12.54 9.13 -15.41
N GLY A 34 13.43 8.21 -15.03
CA GLY A 34 14.70 8.54 -14.38
C GLY A 34 14.58 9.03 -12.92
N GLU A 35 13.36 9.32 -12.43
CA GLU A 35 13.12 9.99 -11.16
C GLU A 35 12.80 8.99 -10.01
N PRO A 36 12.99 9.39 -8.74
CA PRO A 36 12.53 8.62 -7.58
C PRO A 36 11.02 8.76 -7.33
N VAL A 37 10.36 9.69 -8.02
CA VAL A 37 8.94 10.04 -7.86
C VAL A 37 8.27 10.22 -9.22
N VAL A 38 7.08 9.65 -9.39
CA VAL A 38 6.28 9.77 -10.63
C VAL A 38 4.86 10.20 -10.31
N THR A 39 4.36 11.23 -10.99
CA THR A 39 2.95 11.60 -10.97
C THR A 39 2.17 10.84 -12.03
N THR A 40 0.99 10.33 -11.66
CA THR A 40 0.09 9.62 -12.57
C THR A 40 -1.37 9.81 -12.14
N ARG A 41 -2.29 9.17 -12.84
CA ARG A 41 -3.71 9.11 -12.49
C ARG A 41 -4.18 7.67 -12.53
N LEU A 42 -4.79 7.20 -11.43
CA LEU A 42 -5.34 5.85 -11.31
C LEU A 42 -6.74 5.95 -10.71
N MET A 43 -7.68 5.18 -11.26
CA MET A 43 -9.10 5.15 -10.89
C MET A 43 -9.70 6.56 -10.82
N GLY A 44 -9.32 7.42 -11.77
CA GLY A 44 -9.78 8.80 -11.85
C GLY A 44 -9.19 9.73 -10.78
N LYS A 45 -8.18 9.31 -10.00
CA LYS A 45 -7.56 10.11 -8.94
C LYS A 45 -6.09 10.39 -9.23
N PRO A 46 -5.57 11.59 -8.91
CA PRO A 46 -4.14 11.85 -8.97
C PRO A 46 -3.39 10.94 -7.99
N VAL A 47 -2.29 10.35 -8.44
CA VAL A 47 -1.44 9.45 -7.65
C VAL A 47 0.01 9.92 -7.72
N LEU A 48 0.69 9.83 -6.59
CA LEU A 48 2.13 10.03 -6.47
C LEU A 48 2.76 8.67 -6.15
N ALA A 49 3.51 8.12 -7.11
CA ALA A 49 4.29 6.91 -6.87
C ALA A 49 5.68 7.29 -6.39
N VAL A 50 6.14 6.64 -5.32
CA VAL A 50 7.39 6.93 -4.64
C VAL A 50 8.19 5.64 -4.45
N ARG A 51 9.52 5.69 -4.53
CA ARG A 51 10.41 4.54 -4.31
C ARG A 51 11.64 4.88 -3.51
N GLY A 52 12.26 3.84 -2.94
CA GLY A 52 13.50 3.94 -2.19
C GLY A 52 13.31 4.13 -0.69
N PRO A 53 14.38 4.03 0.10
CA PRO A 53 14.29 4.04 1.57
C PRO A 53 13.63 5.30 2.14
N ASP A 54 13.88 6.46 1.55
CA ASP A 54 13.35 7.75 2.00
C ASP A 54 11.83 7.83 1.77
N ALA A 55 11.39 7.36 0.60
CA ALA A 55 9.98 7.24 0.27
C ALA A 55 9.25 6.29 1.22
N VAL A 56 9.87 5.16 1.58
CA VAL A 56 9.29 4.21 2.53
C VAL A 56 9.13 4.86 3.91
N ARG A 57 10.16 5.57 4.40
CA ARG A 57 10.08 6.30 5.67
C ARG A 57 8.97 7.35 5.65
N PHE A 58 8.88 8.13 4.56
CA PHE A 58 7.81 9.11 4.37
C PHE A 58 6.42 8.45 4.35
N PHE A 59 6.26 7.34 3.65
CA PHE A 59 4.98 6.64 3.46
C PHE A 59 4.44 5.98 4.74
N TYR A 60 5.32 5.50 5.62
CA TYR A 60 4.95 4.89 6.90
C TYR A 60 4.80 5.88 8.05
N ASP A 61 5.24 7.13 7.88
CA ASP A 61 4.99 8.18 8.86
C ASP A 61 3.51 8.60 8.84
N GLU A 62 2.79 8.28 9.91
CA GLU A 62 1.35 8.57 10.07
C GLU A 62 1.02 10.08 10.00
N ARG A 63 2.02 10.97 10.11
CA ARG A 63 1.85 12.42 9.94
C ARG A 63 1.71 12.82 8.47
N ASN A 64 2.25 12.03 7.56
CA ASN A 64 2.29 12.32 6.13
C ASN A 64 1.20 11.59 5.33
N VAL A 65 0.84 10.37 5.74
CA VAL A 65 -0.05 9.49 4.98
C VAL A 65 -1.14 8.90 5.87
N ARG A 66 -2.40 9.07 5.47
CA ARG A 66 -3.57 8.41 6.05
C ARG A 66 -3.99 7.20 5.23
N ARG A 67 -4.43 6.13 5.88
CA ARG A 67 -4.87 4.88 5.23
C ARG A 67 -6.38 4.83 5.07
N HIS A 68 -7.11 5.54 5.92
CA HIS A 68 -8.55 5.70 5.79
C HIS A 68 -8.93 6.27 4.42
N GLY A 69 -9.81 5.55 3.71
CA GLY A 69 -10.28 5.92 2.37
C GLY A 69 -9.25 5.70 1.23
N ALA A 70 -8.06 5.19 1.51
CA ALA A 70 -7.03 4.96 0.49
C ALA A 70 -7.27 3.67 -0.32
N ILE A 71 -7.85 2.65 0.30
CA ILE A 71 -8.11 1.35 -0.34
C ILE A 71 -9.35 1.46 -1.25
N PRO A 72 -9.27 1.09 -2.55
CA PRO A 72 -10.42 1.11 -3.45
C PRO A 72 -11.58 0.23 -2.98
N GLY A 73 -12.82 0.68 -3.23
CA GLY A 73 -14.04 -0.03 -2.84
C GLY A 73 -14.08 -1.51 -3.24
N PRO A 74 -13.75 -1.90 -4.48
CA PRO A 74 -13.72 -3.31 -4.87
C PRO A 74 -12.75 -4.15 -4.03
N VAL A 75 -11.60 -3.61 -3.64
CA VAL A 75 -10.60 -4.31 -2.80
C VAL A 75 -11.11 -4.46 -1.37
N GLN A 76 -11.85 -3.48 -0.85
CA GLN A 76 -12.53 -3.62 0.45
C GLN A 76 -13.65 -4.66 0.39
N ALA A 77 -14.43 -4.70 -0.69
CA ALA A 77 -15.57 -5.60 -0.83
C ALA A 77 -15.18 -7.08 -0.99
N THR A 78 -13.98 -7.37 -1.52
CA THR A 78 -13.57 -8.75 -1.85
C THR A 78 -12.42 -9.28 -1.00
N LEU A 79 -11.36 -8.51 -0.79
CA LEU A 79 -10.12 -9.00 -0.16
C LEU A 79 -10.05 -8.70 1.34
N PHE A 80 -10.34 -7.46 1.74
CA PHE A 80 -10.11 -7.04 3.12
C PHE A 80 -11.36 -7.06 4.01
N GLY A 81 -12.55 -6.84 3.45
CA GLY A 81 -13.76 -6.53 4.21
C GLY A 81 -13.87 -5.05 4.60
N HIS A 82 -15.10 -4.55 4.66
CA HIS A 82 -15.39 -3.19 5.11
C HIS A 82 -15.09 -3.02 6.60
N GLY A 83 -14.46 -1.91 6.99
CA GLY A 83 -14.09 -1.63 8.38
C GLY A 83 -12.96 -2.50 8.93
N ALA A 84 -12.24 -3.21 8.06
CA ALA A 84 -11.05 -3.98 8.43
C ALA A 84 -9.94 -3.07 8.97
N VAL A 85 -9.02 -3.65 9.75
CA VAL A 85 -7.87 -2.94 10.36
C VAL A 85 -7.06 -2.12 9.34
N HIS A 86 -6.99 -2.57 8.07
CA HIS A 86 -6.35 -1.90 6.94
C HIS A 86 -6.91 -0.50 6.60
N THR A 87 -8.12 -0.18 7.07
CA THR A 87 -8.85 1.06 6.75
C THR A 87 -8.91 2.06 7.91
N LEU A 88 -8.28 1.72 9.04
CA LEU A 88 -8.24 2.53 10.25
C LEU A 88 -6.92 3.32 10.33
N ASP A 89 -6.96 4.47 11.01
CA ASP A 89 -5.77 5.26 11.35
C ASP A 89 -5.70 5.53 12.87
N GLY A 90 -4.54 5.96 13.34
CA GLY A 90 -4.35 6.49 14.69
C GLY A 90 -4.70 5.51 15.82
N THR A 91 -5.42 6.01 16.83
CA THR A 91 -5.76 5.24 18.04
C THR A 91 -6.69 4.07 17.75
N ALA A 92 -7.68 4.25 16.86
CA ALA A 92 -8.59 3.19 16.45
C ALA A 92 -7.83 2.04 15.75
N HIS A 93 -6.87 2.39 14.88
CA HIS A 93 -5.98 1.40 14.27
C HIS A 93 -5.14 0.66 15.32
N ARG A 94 -4.47 1.39 16.22
CA ARG A 94 -3.62 0.79 17.26
C ARG A 94 -4.40 -0.15 18.17
N ALA A 95 -5.57 0.27 18.65
CA ALA A 95 -6.44 -0.55 19.49
C ALA A 95 -6.84 -1.86 18.77
N ARG A 96 -7.23 -1.77 17.50
CA ARG A 96 -7.58 -2.95 16.70
C ARG A 96 -6.36 -3.83 16.44
N LYS A 97 -5.19 -3.25 16.16
CA LYS A 97 -3.94 -3.96 15.85
C LYS A 97 -3.43 -4.75 17.06
N THR A 98 -3.61 -4.26 18.29
CA THR A 98 -3.25 -4.97 19.53
C THR A 98 -3.95 -6.33 19.66
N LEU A 99 -5.11 -6.54 19.03
CA LEU A 99 -5.76 -7.85 18.99
C LEU A 99 -5.02 -8.87 18.12
N PHE A 100 -4.28 -8.41 17.11
CA PHE A 100 -3.57 -9.28 16.16
C PHE A 100 -2.17 -9.66 16.62
N LEU A 101 -1.44 -8.72 17.24
CA LEU A 101 -0.01 -8.92 17.56
C LEU A 101 0.29 -10.14 18.47
N PRO A 102 -0.54 -10.50 19.46
CA PRO A 102 -0.33 -11.70 20.26
C PRO A 102 -0.41 -13.01 19.46
N LEU A 103 -1.11 -13.02 18.31
CA LEU A 103 -1.21 -14.19 17.45
C LEU A 103 0.01 -14.38 16.56
N LEU A 104 0.86 -13.36 16.45
CA LEU A 104 2.06 -13.35 15.62
C LEU A 104 3.36 -13.54 16.42
N GLN A 105 3.24 -13.95 17.69
CA GLN A 105 4.41 -14.30 18.50
C GLN A 105 5.09 -15.56 17.95
N ALA A 106 6.41 -15.67 18.15
CA ALA A 106 7.23 -16.71 17.52
C ALA A 106 6.75 -18.13 17.86
N ASP A 107 6.30 -18.37 19.09
CA ASP A 107 5.72 -19.63 19.55
C ASP A 107 4.39 -19.97 18.83
N ARG A 108 3.54 -18.96 18.62
CA ARG A 108 2.28 -19.12 17.88
C ARG A 108 2.51 -19.46 16.42
N VAL A 109 3.47 -18.77 15.79
CA VAL A 109 3.86 -19.04 14.39
C VAL A 109 4.47 -20.44 14.27
N ALA A 110 5.35 -20.83 15.19
CA ALA A 110 5.92 -22.18 15.21
C ALA A 110 4.84 -23.26 15.30
N GLY A 111 3.82 -23.08 16.15
CA GLY A 111 2.69 -24.01 16.24
C GLY A 111 1.90 -24.17 14.94
N VAL A 112 1.71 -23.08 14.18
CA VAL A 112 1.09 -23.17 12.84
C VAL A 112 1.98 -23.95 11.88
N VAL A 113 3.29 -23.73 11.91
CA VAL A 113 4.25 -24.46 11.06
C VAL A 113 4.20 -25.96 11.35
N GLU A 114 4.22 -26.35 12.62
CA GLU A 114 4.12 -27.76 13.03
C GLU A 114 2.83 -28.41 12.51
N GLN A 115 1.68 -27.75 12.67
CA GLN A 115 0.39 -28.27 12.21
C GLN A 115 0.33 -28.40 10.69
N VAL A 116 0.86 -27.42 9.95
CA VAL A 116 0.89 -27.45 8.49
C VAL A 116 1.83 -28.54 7.99
N ALA A 117 3.01 -28.71 8.59
CA ALA A 117 3.94 -29.77 8.24
C ALA A 117 3.31 -31.15 8.44
N ALA A 118 2.69 -31.38 9.60
CA ALA A 118 2.03 -32.64 9.91
C ALA A 118 0.83 -32.96 9.00
N ALA A 119 0.16 -31.94 8.44
CA ALA A 119 -0.95 -32.13 7.51
C ALA A 119 -0.49 -32.34 6.05
N TRP A 120 0.79 -32.08 5.76
CA TRP A 120 1.36 -32.18 4.42
C TRP A 120 1.96 -33.57 4.14
N ASP A 121 2.48 -34.21 5.19
CA ASP A 121 2.95 -35.61 5.16
C ASP A 121 1.78 -36.61 5.14
#